data_AF-A0A6B2R1A5-F1
#
_entry.id   AF-A0A6B2R1A5-F1
#
_cell.length_a   1.000
_cell.length_b   1.000
_cell.length_c   1.000
_cell.angle_alpha   90.00
_cell.angle_beta   90.00
_cell.angle_gamma   90.00
#
_symmetry.space_group_name_H-M   'P 1'
#
loop_
_entity.id
_entity.type
_entity.pdbx_description
1 polymer ?
#
loop_
_entity_poly.entity_id
_entity_poly.type
_entity_poly.pdbx_seq_one_letter_code
_entity_poly.pdbx_strand_id
1 'polypeptide(L)'
;MSTSLFQFRSLALRSQHQRITLTTLKIALIASLTGCASVSSVPAGTPVSTVIQQFGKPAVHCKSRNNLPRLVWTSQPSGETAWATEVSTQGLVNGFEQVLTDAKFSLLSNPGWTKDMVHCEFGPPAEIQNLGFYDKHTVWTYRYMSERLGHAMMTITYGDDGITVIRHRAIFDSVMGEAARGYGPN
;
A
#
# COMPACT_ATOMS: atom_id res chain seq x y z
N MET A 1 -50.25 -48.91 34.17
CA MET A 1 -50.25 -48.77 35.64
C MET A 1 -49.13 -49.63 36.21
N SER A 2 -48.38 -49.08 37.18
CA SER A 2 -47.26 -49.68 37.94
C SER A 2 -45.99 -50.00 37.16
N THR A 3 -44.96 -49.13 37.11
CA THR A 3 -44.04 -48.68 38.17
C THR A 3 -43.19 -49.80 38.78
N SER A 4 -41.89 -49.84 38.48
CA SER A 4 -40.82 -50.07 39.48
C SER A 4 -39.42 -49.82 38.92
N LEU A 5 -38.76 -48.85 39.54
CA LEU A 5 -37.31 -48.63 39.61
C LEU A 5 -36.62 -49.80 40.34
N PHE A 6 -35.36 -50.10 40.04
CA PHE A 6 -34.29 -50.47 41.00
C PHE A 6 -33.00 -50.72 40.18
N GLN A 7 -32.03 -49.79 40.12
CA GLN A 7 -30.89 -49.59 41.02
C GLN A 7 -29.74 -50.63 40.95
N PHE A 8 -28.53 -50.07 40.85
CA PHE A 8 -27.21 -50.60 41.26
C PHE A 8 -26.60 -51.82 40.55
N ARG A 9 -25.45 -51.59 39.90
CA ARG A 9 -24.14 -51.98 40.44
C ARG A 9 -22.99 -51.44 39.60
N SER A 10 -22.16 -50.61 40.23
CA SER A 10 -20.83 -50.24 39.77
C SER A 10 -19.91 -51.46 39.84
N LEU A 11 -19.18 -51.74 38.75
CA LEU A 11 -18.01 -52.61 38.76
C LEU A 11 -16.96 -51.99 37.84
N ALA A 12 -15.98 -51.35 38.46
CA ALA A 12 -14.78 -50.87 37.83
C ALA A 12 -13.79 -52.03 37.66
N LEU A 13 -13.44 -52.39 36.43
CA LEU A 13 -12.20 -53.10 36.08
C LEU A 13 -11.74 -52.57 34.71
N ARG A 14 -10.90 -51.53 34.69
CA ARG A 14 -9.44 -51.60 34.54
C ARG A 14 -8.93 -52.57 33.46
N SER A 15 -8.19 -51.95 32.54
CA SER A 15 -7.02 -52.48 31.81
C SER A 15 -7.23 -53.48 30.67
N GLN A 16 -7.65 -53.01 29.48
CA GLN A 16 -7.25 -53.71 28.25
C GLN A 16 -7.34 -52.95 26.90
N HIS A 17 -7.26 -51.61 26.87
CA HIS A 17 -7.11 -50.88 25.59
C HIS A 17 -5.72 -50.32 25.34
N GLN A 18 -4.71 -50.82 26.07
CA GLN A 18 -3.29 -50.44 25.94
C GLN A 18 -2.59 -51.08 24.72
N ARG A 19 -3.32 -51.48 23.68
CA ARG A 19 -2.76 -52.16 22.49
C ARG A 19 -3.45 -51.78 21.17
N ILE A 20 -3.73 -50.50 20.95
CA ILE A 20 -3.89 -50.01 19.58
C ILE A 20 -2.95 -48.81 19.41
N THR A 21 -1.70 -49.19 19.25
CA THR A 21 -0.58 -48.41 18.75
C THR A 21 -0.92 -47.72 17.42
N LEU A 22 -0.59 -46.43 17.37
CA LEU A 22 0.14 -45.77 16.28
C LEU A 22 -0.52 -45.70 14.90
N THR A 23 -1.43 -44.74 14.74
CA THR A 23 -1.55 -44.00 13.47
C THR A 23 -2.08 -42.59 13.72
N THR A 24 -1.31 -41.79 14.45
CA THR A 24 -1.48 -40.33 14.53
C THR A 24 -1.09 -39.72 13.18
N LEU A 25 -2.00 -39.73 12.22
CA LEU A 25 -1.84 -39.01 10.97
C LEU A 25 -2.11 -37.51 11.23
N LYS A 26 -1.16 -36.84 11.88
CA LYS A 26 -1.10 -35.37 11.93
C LYS A 26 -0.51 -34.88 10.62
N ILE A 27 -1.37 -34.68 9.61
CA ILE A 27 -1.01 -33.88 8.44
C ILE A 27 -0.87 -32.44 8.93
N ALA A 28 0.35 -32.04 9.28
CA ALA A 28 0.70 -30.65 9.50
C ALA A 28 0.75 -29.98 8.12
N LEU A 29 -0.40 -29.48 7.67
CA LEU A 29 -0.50 -28.62 6.50
C LEU A 29 0.16 -27.28 6.85
N ILE A 30 1.46 -27.14 6.55
CA ILE A 30 2.14 -25.85 6.58
C ILE A 30 1.62 -25.06 5.37
N ALA A 31 0.49 -24.38 5.57
CA ALA A 31 0.03 -23.36 4.66
C ALA A 31 0.99 -22.16 4.81
N SER A 32 2.05 -22.12 4.01
CA SER A 32 2.83 -20.90 3.83
C SER A 32 1.92 -19.88 3.16
N LEU A 33 1.32 -18.98 3.96
CA LEU A 33 0.70 -17.77 3.47
C LEU A 33 1.80 -16.94 2.79
N THR A 34 1.99 -17.15 1.49
CA THR A 34 2.66 -16.18 0.63
C THR A 34 1.68 -15.02 0.44
N GLY A 35 1.41 -14.27 1.52
CA GLY A 35 0.81 -12.95 1.38
C GLY A 35 1.77 -12.12 0.54
N CYS A 36 1.28 -11.44 -0.48
CA CYS A 36 2.08 -10.45 -1.20
C CYS A 36 2.60 -9.45 -0.18
N ALA A 37 3.88 -9.58 0.19
CA ALA A 37 4.50 -8.66 1.11
C ALA A 37 4.45 -7.27 0.46
N SER A 38 3.90 -6.30 1.19
CA SER A 38 3.95 -4.90 0.78
C SER A 38 5.22 -4.28 1.36
N VAL A 39 5.85 -3.36 0.62
CA VAL A 39 6.99 -2.60 1.13
C VAL A 39 6.62 -1.83 2.41
N SER A 40 5.33 -1.52 2.59
CA SER A 40 4.80 -0.84 3.78
C SER A 40 4.95 -1.61 5.09
N SER A 41 5.12 -2.94 5.05
CA SER A 41 5.28 -3.75 6.27
C SER A 41 6.74 -3.88 6.72
N VAL A 42 7.69 -3.30 5.98
CA VAL A 42 9.11 -3.31 6.35
C VAL A 42 9.33 -2.48 7.60
N PRO A 43 9.87 -3.06 8.70
CA PRO A 43 10.16 -2.32 9.91
C PRO A 43 11.24 -1.25 9.70
N ALA A 44 11.12 -0.14 10.42
CA ALA A 44 12.22 0.82 10.55
C ALA A 44 13.48 0.14 11.10
N GLY A 45 14.66 0.62 10.68
CA GLY A 45 15.95 0.00 10.99
C GLY A 45 16.37 -1.11 10.02
N THR A 46 15.53 -1.49 9.05
CA THR A 46 15.91 -2.47 8.02
C THR A 46 16.95 -1.86 7.05
N PRO A 47 18.03 -2.58 6.69
CA PRO A 47 18.97 -2.11 5.69
C PRO A 47 18.29 -1.88 4.33
N VAL A 48 18.56 -0.74 3.70
CA VAL A 48 17.98 -0.38 2.40
C VAL A 48 18.31 -1.42 1.32
N SER A 49 19.49 -2.04 1.38
CA SER A 49 19.90 -3.11 0.46
C SER A 49 18.98 -4.33 0.54
N THR A 50 18.52 -4.70 1.74
CA THR A 50 17.59 -5.81 1.95
C THR A 50 16.23 -5.49 1.35
N VAL A 51 15.75 -4.24 1.53
CA VAL A 51 14.49 -3.79 0.92
C VAL A 51 14.57 -3.84 -0.61
N ILE A 52 15.65 -3.32 -1.20
CA ILE A 52 15.84 -3.35 -2.65
C ILE A 52 15.96 -4.79 -3.18
N GLN A 53 16.61 -5.68 -2.43
CA GLN A 53 16.70 -7.09 -2.80
C GLN A 53 15.32 -7.78 -2.83
N GLN A 54 14.45 -7.45 -1.89
CA GLN A 54 13.13 -8.06 -1.75
C GLN A 54 12.08 -7.45 -2.68
N PHE A 55 12.08 -6.12 -2.85
CA PHE A 55 11.01 -5.37 -3.53
C PHE A 55 11.45 -4.75 -4.86
N GLY A 56 12.73 -4.90 -5.23
CA GLY A 56 13.30 -4.25 -6.41
C GLY A 56 13.67 -2.79 -6.17
N LYS A 57 14.12 -2.14 -7.24
CA LYS A 57 14.55 -0.73 -7.19
C LYS A 57 13.36 0.20 -6.94
N PRO A 58 13.54 1.26 -6.14
CA PRO A 58 12.51 2.29 -5.98
C PRO A 58 12.30 3.03 -7.30
N ALA A 59 11.09 3.53 -7.51
CA ALA A 59 10.75 4.37 -8.66
C ALA A 59 11.42 5.74 -8.58
N VAL A 60 11.61 6.26 -7.36
CA VAL A 60 12.30 7.54 -7.12
C VAL A 60 13.38 7.37 -6.07
N HIS A 61 14.53 7.98 -6.32
CA HIS A 61 15.58 8.22 -5.35
C HIS A 61 15.98 9.69 -5.43
N CYS A 62 15.77 10.44 -4.35
CA CYS A 62 16.00 11.88 -4.29
C CYS A 62 16.50 12.30 -2.90
N LYS A 63 16.76 13.59 -2.71
CA LYS A 63 16.95 14.19 -1.38
C LYS A 63 15.62 14.76 -0.92
N SER A 64 15.17 14.39 0.27
CA SER A 64 14.00 14.99 0.89
C SER A 64 14.25 16.45 1.25
N ARG A 65 13.20 17.15 1.66
CA ARG A 65 13.30 18.53 2.19
C ARG A 65 14.16 18.63 3.45
N ASN A 66 14.36 17.52 4.16
CA ASN A 66 15.26 17.42 5.31
C ASN A 66 16.71 17.08 4.89
N ASN A 67 17.02 17.11 3.60
CA ASN A 67 18.31 16.71 3.01
C ASN A 67 18.72 15.26 3.25
N LEU A 68 17.78 14.38 3.63
CA LEU A 68 18.02 12.95 3.76
C LEU A 68 17.75 12.22 2.44
N PRO A 69 18.47 11.14 2.12
CA PRO A 69 18.10 10.28 1.01
C PRO A 69 16.68 9.75 1.22
N ARG A 70 15.84 9.89 0.19
CA ARG A 70 14.44 9.45 0.19
C ARG A 70 14.18 8.56 -1.00
N LEU A 71 13.43 7.49 -0.75
CA LEU A 71 13.07 6.48 -1.73
C LEU A 71 11.55 6.36 -1.81
N VAL A 72 11.02 6.15 -3.01
CA VAL A 72 9.58 5.95 -3.24
C VAL A 72 9.36 4.73 -4.11
N TRP A 73 8.53 3.80 -3.64
CA TRP A 73 7.97 2.71 -4.44
C TRP A 73 6.51 3.03 -4.75
N THR A 74 6.10 2.87 -6.00
CA THR A 74 4.75 3.22 -6.43
C THR A 74 4.11 2.09 -7.22
N SER A 75 2.80 1.97 -7.10
CA SER A 75 1.96 1.09 -7.92
C SER A 75 1.39 1.81 -9.14
N GLN A 76 1.67 3.12 -9.29
CA GLN A 76 1.30 3.89 -10.48
C GLN A 76 1.98 3.32 -11.74
N PRO A 77 1.36 3.44 -12.92
CA PRO A 77 0.10 4.16 -13.20
C PRO A 77 -1.19 3.36 -12.91
N SER A 78 -1.07 2.06 -12.64
CA SER A 78 -2.23 1.16 -12.55
C SER A 78 -2.85 1.09 -11.15
N GLY A 79 -2.10 1.44 -10.10
CA GLY A 79 -2.52 1.37 -8.71
C GLY A 79 -2.68 2.73 -8.04
N GLU A 80 -3.12 2.69 -6.78
CA GLU A 80 -3.53 3.87 -6.01
C GLU A 80 -2.62 4.16 -4.81
N THR A 81 -1.45 3.51 -4.76
CA THR A 81 -0.54 3.58 -3.62
C THR A 81 0.88 3.93 -4.03
N ALA A 82 1.54 4.77 -3.23
CA ALA A 82 2.98 4.95 -3.24
C ALA A 82 3.51 5.04 -1.80
N TRP A 83 4.58 4.31 -1.52
CA TRP A 83 5.18 4.22 -0.20
C TRP A 83 6.56 4.84 -0.22
N ALA A 84 6.77 5.83 0.64
CA ALA A 84 8.04 6.53 0.76
C ALA A 84 8.73 6.23 2.07
N THR A 85 10.06 6.25 2.05
CA THR A 85 10.90 6.17 3.26
C THR A 85 12.10 7.09 3.13
N GLU A 86 12.57 7.60 4.26
CA GLU A 86 13.88 8.24 4.35
C GLU A 86 14.91 7.22 4.85
N VAL A 87 16.15 7.38 4.40
CA VAL A 87 17.27 6.52 4.75
C VAL A 87 18.22 7.27 5.68
N SER A 88 18.57 6.64 6.80
CA SER A 88 19.54 7.19 7.74
C SER A 88 20.96 7.20 7.16
N THR A 89 21.88 7.90 7.81
CA THR A 89 23.29 7.93 7.42
C THR A 89 23.97 6.56 7.49
N GLN A 90 23.41 5.61 8.26
CA GLN A 90 23.86 4.22 8.32
C GLN A 90 23.25 3.31 7.24
N GLY A 91 22.43 3.85 6.33
CA GLY A 91 21.80 3.06 5.26
C GLY A 91 20.57 2.26 5.71
N LEU A 92 19.92 2.68 6.80
CA LEU A 92 18.71 2.02 7.32
C LEU A 92 17.46 2.82 6.98
N VAL A 93 16.35 2.15 6.68
CA VAL A 93 15.07 2.83 6.40
C VAL A 93 14.41 3.30 7.70
N ASN A 94 13.76 4.47 7.67
CA ASN A 94 13.05 5.04 8.84
C ASN A 94 11.60 4.53 8.99
N GLY A 95 11.19 3.55 8.19
CA GLY A 95 9.82 3.09 8.06
C GLY A 95 9.12 3.70 6.83
N PHE A 96 8.03 3.08 6.40
CA PHE A 96 7.33 3.45 5.17
C PHE A 96 6.02 4.19 5.45
N GLU A 97 5.78 5.24 4.66
CA GLU A 97 4.58 6.07 4.74
C GLU A 97 3.85 6.08 3.41
N GLN A 98 2.51 5.98 3.44
CA GLN A 98 1.67 6.12 2.24
C GLN A 98 1.60 7.60 1.85
N VAL A 99 2.05 7.94 0.65
CA VAL A 99 2.15 9.35 0.21
C VAL A 99 1.02 9.80 -0.70
N LEU A 100 0.23 8.88 -1.27
CA LEU A 100 -0.94 9.22 -2.10
C LEU A 100 -2.20 9.30 -1.23
N THR A 101 -2.30 10.35 -0.41
CA THR A 101 -3.44 10.58 0.50
C THR A 101 -3.92 12.03 0.44
N ASP A 102 -5.17 12.27 0.83
CA ASP A 102 -5.73 13.62 0.93
C ASP A 102 -4.87 14.53 1.82
N ALA A 103 -4.42 14.00 2.97
CA ALA A 103 -3.57 14.71 3.90
C ALA A 103 -2.22 15.11 3.27
N LYS A 104 -1.58 14.23 2.51
CA LYS A 104 -0.29 14.52 1.86
C LYS A 104 -0.44 15.50 0.71
N PHE A 105 -1.47 15.37 -0.12
CA PHE A 105 -1.72 16.33 -1.19
C PHE A 105 -2.09 17.72 -0.67
N SER A 106 -2.69 17.83 0.51
CA SER A 106 -3.00 19.13 1.13
C SER A 106 -1.77 20.04 1.29
N LEU A 107 -0.58 19.46 1.41
CA LEU A 107 0.70 20.17 1.50
C LEU A 107 0.98 21.06 0.28
N LEU A 108 0.41 20.74 -0.89
CA LEU A 108 0.51 21.52 -2.13
C LEU A 108 -0.19 22.89 -2.04
N SER A 109 -0.99 23.12 -0.98
CA SER A 109 -1.61 24.42 -0.72
C SER A 109 -0.59 25.46 -0.22
N ASN A 110 0.58 25.01 0.24
CA ASN A 110 1.70 25.89 0.52
C ASN A 110 2.36 26.32 -0.80
N PRO A 111 2.75 27.59 -0.96
CA PRO A 111 3.41 28.05 -2.19
C PRO A 111 4.82 27.45 -2.33
N GLY A 112 5.34 27.43 -3.56
CA GLY A 112 6.75 27.10 -3.85
C GLY A 112 7.05 25.65 -4.17
N TRP A 113 6.03 24.80 -4.34
CA TRP A 113 6.24 23.43 -4.84
C TRP A 113 6.72 23.45 -6.29
N THR A 114 7.82 22.76 -6.55
CA THR A 114 8.33 22.51 -7.89
C THR A 114 8.02 21.08 -8.33
N LYS A 115 8.08 20.85 -9.64
CA LYS A 115 7.93 19.53 -10.27
C LYS A 115 8.83 18.47 -9.64
N ASP A 116 10.10 18.80 -9.36
CA ASP A 116 11.04 17.88 -8.70
C ASP A 116 10.65 17.59 -7.26
N MET A 117 10.15 18.58 -6.52
CA MET A 117 9.65 18.36 -5.16
C MET A 117 8.43 17.45 -5.16
N VAL A 118 7.49 17.66 -6.09
CA VAL A 118 6.31 16.79 -6.26
C VAL A 118 6.74 15.36 -6.61
N HIS A 119 7.67 15.21 -7.56
CA HIS A 119 8.19 13.90 -7.95
C HIS A 119 8.90 13.18 -6.78
N CYS A 120 9.67 13.92 -5.98
CA CYS A 120 10.36 13.38 -4.81
C CYS A 120 9.41 13.01 -3.66
N GLU A 121 8.32 13.77 -3.47
CA GLU A 121 7.36 13.53 -2.39
C GLU A 121 6.40 12.38 -2.74
N PHE A 122 5.84 12.39 -3.95
CA PHE A 122 4.72 11.51 -4.36
C PHE A 122 5.11 10.40 -5.34
N GLY A 123 6.28 10.49 -5.96
CA GLY A 123 6.68 9.60 -7.06
C GLY A 123 6.21 10.08 -8.43
N PRO A 124 6.42 9.28 -9.49
CA PRO A 124 5.91 9.59 -10.83
C PRO A 124 4.36 9.53 -10.85
N PRO A 125 3.70 10.41 -11.62
CA PRO A 125 2.26 10.41 -11.78
C PRO A 125 1.78 9.22 -12.64
N ALA A 126 0.47 8.95 -12.58
CA ALA A 126 -0.19 7.99 -13.46
C ALA A 126 -0.23 8.48 -14.91
N GLU A 127 -0.42 9.79 -15.08
CA GLU A 127 -0.54 10.43 -16.38
C GLU A 127 0.13 11.81 -16.37
N ILE A 128 0.75 12.15 -17.50
CA ILE A 128 1.31 13.48 -17.78
C ILE A 128 0.64 13.99 -19.05
N GLN A 129 -0.10 15.09 -18.94
CA GLN A 129 -0.75 15.74 -20.07
C GLN A 129 -0.14 17.13 -20.29
N ASN A 130 0.20 17.46 -21.54
CA ASN A 130 0.56 18.82 -21.93
C ASN A 130 -0.66 19.43 -22.63
N LEU A 131 -1.14 20.59 -22.17
CA LEU A 131 -2.40 21.18 -22.68
C LEU A 131 -2.25 21.84 -24.07
N GLY A 132 -1.02 21.92 -24.59
CA GLY A 132 -0.73 22.22 -25.99
C GLY A 132 -0.27 23.66 -26.23
N PHE A 133 -0.44 24.14 -27.47
CA PHE A 133 0.16 25.41 -27.91
C PHE A 133 -0.46 26.65 -27.25
N TYR A 134 -1.77 26.64 -27.03
CA TYR A 134 -2.51 27.77 -26.45
C TYR A 134 -2.54 27.76 -24.92
N ASP A 135 -2.30 26.61 -24.31
CA ASP A 135 -2.20 26.43 -22.86
C ASP A 135 -0.90 25.67 -22.57
N LYS A 136 0.13 26.42 -22.14
CA LYS A 136 1.49 25.90 -21.95
C LYS A 136 1.63 25.07 -20.67
N HIS A 137 0.55 24.88 -19.92
CA HIS A 137 0.60 24.12 -18.68
C HIS A 137 0.77 22.62 -18.93
N THR A 138 1.53 22.00 -18.03
CA THR A 138 1.57 20.54 -17.87
C THR A 138 0.65 20.17 -16.70
N VAL A 139 -0.13 19.10 -16.85
CA VAL A 139 -0.92 18.50 -15.78
C VAL A 139 -0.37 17.12 -15.46
N TRP A 140 -0.09 16.89 -14.18
CA TRP A 140 0.20 15.57 -13.65
C TRP A 140 -1.02 15.03 -12.91
N THR A 141 -1.33 13.77 -13.13
CA THR A 141 -2.49 13.12 -12.53
C THR A 141 -2.04 11.90 -11.73
N TYR A 142 -2.46 11.82 -10.46
CA TYR A 142 -2.20 10.69 -9.57
C TYR A 142 -3.51 10.01 -9.21
N ARG A 143 -3.60 8.70 -9.40
CA ARG A 143 -4.71 7.88 -8.88
C ARG A 143 -4.49 7.55 -7.41
N TYR A 144 -5.51 7.68 -6.58
CA TYR A 144 -5.43 7.37 -5.15
C TYR A 144 -6.80 7.07 -4.55
N MET A 145 -6.78 6.40 -3.40
CA MET A 145 -7.98 6.21 -2.59
C MET A 145 -8.17 7.41 -1.66
N SER A 146 -9.12 8.28 -1.97
CA SER A 146 -9.51 9.41 -1.14
C SER A 146 -10.47 8.98 -0.03
N GLU A 147 -10.26 9.53 1.17
CA GLU A 147 -11.19 9.34 2.30
C GLU A 147 -12.55 9.99 2.02
N ARG A 148 -12.57 11.05 1.20
CA ARG A 148 -13.76 11.84 0.88
C ARG A 148 -14.46 11.37 -0.40
N LEU A 149 -13.68 10.99 -1.42
CA LEU A 149 -14.22 10.70 -2.77
C LEU A 149 -14.22 9.20 -3.12
N GLY A 150 -13.54 8.34 -2.33
CA GLY A 150 -13.23 6.98 -2.75
C GLY A 150 -12.15 6.98 -3.84
N HIS A 151 -12.29 6.15 -4.87
CA HIS A 151 -11.39 6.15 -6.03
C HIS A 151 -11.35 7.54 -6.68
N ALA A 152 -10.17 8.15 -6.66
CA ALA A 152 -10.00 9.55 -7.03
C ALA A 152 -8.72 9.77 -7.84
N MET A 153 -8.71 10.89 -8.57
CA MET A 153 -7.52 11.42 -9.20
C MET A 153 -7.16 12.77 -8.59
N MET A 154 -5.92 12.93 -8.16
CA MET A 154 -5.34 14.24 -7.84
C MET A 154 -4.67 14.80 -9.10
N THR A 155 -5.18 15.94 -9.57
CA THR A 155 -4.58 16.70 -10.68
C THR A 155 -3.71 17.82 -10.12
N ILE A 156 -2.51 17.98 -10.68
CA ILE A 156 -1.54 19.02 -10.32
C ILE A 156 -1.17 19.75 -11.62
N THR A 157 -1.53 21.03 -11.73
CA THR A 157 -1.21 21.88 -12.87
C THR A 157 0.05 22.69 -12.57
N TYR A 158 1.02 22.63 -13.48
CA TYR A 158 2.23 23.44 -13.46
C TYR A 158 2.05 24.70 -14.31
N GLY A 159 2.68 25.80 -13.89
CA GLY A 159 2.63 27.09 -14.57
C GLY A 159 3.38 27.11 -15.91
N ASP A 160 3.42 28.27 -16.56
CA ASP A 160 4.07 28.47 -17.86
C ASP A 160 5.57 28.15 -17.87
N ASP A 161 6.21 28.19 -16.69
CA ASP A 161 7.60 27.76 -16.49
C ASP A 161 7.78 26.23 -16.60
N GLY A 162 6.67 25.48 -16.61
CA GLY A 162 6.65 24.03 -16.60
C GLY A 162 7.20 23.40 -15.32
N ILE A 163 7.38 24.17 -14.25
CA ILE A 163 8.07 23.73 -13.03
C ILE A 163 7.24 24.00 -11.79
N THR A 164 6.61 25.16 -11.68
CA THR A 164 5.95 25.60 -10.44
C THR A 164 4.51 25.10 -10.38
N VAL A 165 4.11 24.51 -9.26
CA VAL A 165 2.71 24.14 -9.03
C VAL A 165 1.87 25.41 -8.87
N ILE A 166 0.86 25.57 -9.73
CA ILE A 166 -0.07 26.72 -9.69
C ILE A 166 -1.47 26.32 -9.23
N ARG A 167 -1.84 25.04 -9.34
CA ARG A 167 -3.16 24.53 -8.97
C ARG A 167 -3.10 23.04 -8.69
N HIS A 168 -3.88 22.59 -7.70
CA HIS A 168 -4.16 21.18 -7.48
C HIS A 168 -5.66 20.97 -7.22
N ARG A 169 -6.18 19.79 -7.58
CA ARG A 169 -7.58 19.42 -7.35
C ARG A 169 -7.76 17.90 -7.36
N ALA A 170 -8.47 17.39 -6.35
CA ALA A 170 -9.02 16.04 -6.34
C ALA A 170 -10.33 15.99 -7.15
N ILE A 171 -10.44 15.01 -8.05
CA ILE A 171 -11.65 14.67 -8.80
C ILE A 171 -11.95 13.18 -8.61
N PHE A 172 -13.20 12.77 -8.79
CA PHE A 172 -13.58 11.35 -8.76
C PHE A 172 -12.97 10.62 -9.97
N ASP A 173 -12.39 9.44 -9.77
CA ASP A 173 -11.94 8.57 -10.85
C ASP A 173 -13.13 7.72 -11.32
N SER A 174 -13.80 8.15 -12.39
CA SER A 174 -14.95 7.42 -12.91
C SER A 174 -14.58 6.02 -13.39
N VAL A 175 -13.38 5.85 -13.97
CA VAL A 175 -12.94 4.56 -14.53
C VAL A 175 -12.73 3.54 -13.42
N MET A 176 -11.96 3.89 -12.39
CA MET A 176 -11.73 2.99 -11.24
C MET A 176 -13.00 2.81 -10.42
N GLY A 177 -13.78 3.88 -10.24
CA GLY A 177 -15.04 3.83 -9.52
C GLY A 177 -16.10 2.94 -10.20
N GLU A 178 -16.16 2.91 -11.53
CA GLU A 178 -17.04 2.00 -12.29
C GLU A 178 -16.53 0.56 -12.26
N ALA A 179 -15.22 0.36 -12.44
CA ALA A 179 -14.58 -0.95 -12.34
C ALA A 179 -14.85 -1.60 -10.97
N ALA A 180 -14.73 -0.84 -9.88
CA ALA A 180 -15.02 -1.30 -8.52
C ALA A 180 -16.50 -1.68 -8.30
N ARG A 181 -17.43 -1.07 -9.06
CA ARG A 181 -18.86 -1.43 -9.04
C ARG A 181 -19.22 -2.59 -9.98
N GLY A 182 -18.25 -3.13 -10.73
CA GLY A 182 -18.46 -4.22 -11.69
C GLY A 182 -18.95 -3.77 -13.07
N TYR A 183 -18.84 -2.48 -13.41
CA TYR A 183 -19.23 -1.94 -14.72
C TYR A 183 -18.04 -1.71 -15.67
N GLY A 184 -16.90 -2.33 -15.41
CA GLY A 184 -15.69 -2.18 -16.25
C GLY A 184 -15.89 -2.69 -17.69
N PRO A 185 -15.19 -2.12 -18.68
CA PRO A 185 -15.24 -2.62 -20.05
C PRO A 185 -14.73 -4.06 -20.10
N ASN A 186 -15.51 -4.96 -20.71
CA ASN A 186 -15.12 -6.35 -21.00
C ASN A 186 -13.93 -6.42 -21.95
#